data_AF-A0A7T7HPN7-F1
#
_entry.id   AF-A0A7T7HPN7-F1
#
_cell.length_a   1.000
_cell.length_b   1.000
_cell.length_c   1.000
_cell.angle_alpha   90.00
_cell.angle_beta   90.00
_cell.angle_gamma   90.00
#
_symmetry.space_group_name_H-M   'P 1'
#
loop_
_entity.id
_entity.type
_entity.pdbx_description
1 polymer ?
#
loop_
_entity_poly.entity_id
_entity_poly.type
_entity_poly.pdbx_seq_one_letter_code
_entity_poly.pdbx_strand_id
1 'polypeptide(L)'
;MPNVKIFVDEALYNAAQEKLVALLPDLRIALCSLLSVDNAACHLAMLPVLGLSDQPQVSVELNLLARPDRTREKIAEIAGELRKKVGNATGQPVAVRISMLDPETYVALK
;
A
#
# COMPACT_ATOMS: atom_id res chain seq x y z
N MET A 1 3.24 -6.81 10.45
CA MET A 1 4.23 -6.41 9.44
C MET A 1 3.55 -6.15 8.11
N PRO A 2 3.04 -4.93 7.89
CA PRO A 2 2.62 -4.45 6.57
C PRO A 2 3.86 -4.07 5.75
N ASN A 3 3.96 -4.59 4.53
CA ASN A 3 4.95 -4.16 3.56
C ASN A 3 4.22 -3.62 2.33
N VAL A 4 4.26 -2.30 2.16
CA VAL A 4 3.50 -1.56 1.15
C VAL A 4 4.44 -1.06 0.07
N LYS A 5 4.08 -1.31 -1.19
CA LYS A 5 4.69 -0.70 -2.37
C LYS A 5 3.65 0.11 -3.11
N ILE A 6 3.96 1.37 -3.39
CA ILE A 6 3.15 2.25 -4.24
C ILE A 6 3.90 2.42 -5.55
N PHE A 7 3.37 1.84 -6.62
CA PHE A 7 3.89 1.97 -7.96
C PHE A 7 3.13 3.07 -8.68
N VAL A 8 3.87 4.00 -9.27
CA VAL A 8 3.32 5.15 -9.99
C VAL A 8 3.95 5.18 -11.36
N ASP A 9 3.13 5.30 -12.41
CA ASP A 9 3.63 5.42 -13.76
C ASP A 9 4.62 6.59 -13.89
N GLU A 10 5.71 6.38 -14.62
CA GLU A 10 6.81 7.33 -14.77
C GLU A 10 6.32 8.68 -15.31
N ALA A 11 5.34 8.69 -16.22
CA ALA A 11 4.79 9.92 -16.78
C ALA A 11 4.04 10.78 -15.72
N LEU A 12 3.57 10.16 -14.63
CA LEU A 12 2.86 10.83 -13.54
C LEU A 12 3.74 11.07 -12.31
N TYR A 13 4.87 10.38 -12.20
CA TYR A 13 5.66 10.31 -10.97
C TYR A 13 6.05 11.70 -10.44
N ASN A 14 6.63 12.54 -11.29
CA ASN A 14 7.09 13.88 -10.89
C ASN A 14 5.96 14.78 -10.38
N ALA A 15 4.76 14.68 -10.98
CA ALA A 15 3.61 15.48 -10.57
C ALA A 15 2.94 14.97 -9.28
N ALA A 16 3.06 13.66 -9.01
CA ALA A 16 2.44 13.01 -7.85
C ALA A 16 3.37 12.92 -6.62
N GLN A 17 4.69 13.01 -6.82
CA GLN A 17 5.70 12.69 -5.81
C GLN A 17 5.51 13.45 -4.50
N GLU A 18 5.40 14.79 -4.55
CA GLU A 18 5.29 15.63 -3.36
C GLU A 18 4.06 15.25 -2.50
N LYS A 19 2.90 15.13 -3.14
CA LYS A 19 1.64 14.77 -2.46
C LYS A 19 1.69 13.36 -1.88
N LEU A 20 2.29 12.42 -2.59
CA LEU A 20 2.45 11.05 -2.10
C LEU A 20 3.42 10.97 -0.94
N VAL A 21 4.56 11.67 -0.99
CA VAL A 21 5.51 11.75 0.12
C VAL A 21 4.84 12.35 1.36
N ALA A 22 4.07 13.42 1.20
CA ALA A 22 3.30 14.03 2.29
C ALA A 22 2.25 13.07 2.88
N LEU A 23 1.68 12.16 2.09
CA LEU A 23 0.72 11.16 2.53
C LEU A 23 1.34 10.01 3.35
N LEU A 24 2.61 9.65 3.12
CA LEU A 24 3.21 8.42 3.69
C LEU A 24 3.12 8.32 5.23
N PRO A 25 3.39 9.38 6.02
CA PRO A 25 3.30 9.30 7.48
C PRO A 25 1.89 8.95 7.98
N ASP A 26 0.88 9.64 7.45
CA ASP A 26 -0.52 9.43 7.83
C ASP A 26 -1.04 8.08 7.35
N LEU A 27 -0.60 7.65 6.16
CA LEU A 27 -0.92 6.32 5.64
C LEU A 27 -0.35 5.22 6.54
N ARG A 28 0.90 5.38 7.02
CA ARG A 28 1.51 4.43 7.96
C ARG A 28 0.68 4.33 9.24
N ILE A 29 0.33 5.47 9.85
CA ILE A 29 -0.42 5.51 11.12
C ILE A 29 -1.78 4.82 10.95
N ALA A 30 -2.53 5.19 9.90
CA ALA A 30 -3.84 4.63 9.63
C ALA A 30 -3.76 3.11 9.40
N LEU A 31 -2.82 2.65 8.57
CA LEU A 31 -2.67 1.23 8.25
C LEU A 31 -2.25 0.42 9.48
N CYS A 32 -1.31 0.93 10.29
CA CYS A 32 -0.86 0.26 11.50
C CYS A 32 -1.98 0.16 12.55
N SER A 33 -2.77 1.23 12.69
CA SER A 33 -3.96 1.23 13.55
C SER A 33 -4.99 0.20 13.11
N LEU A 34 -5.29 0.10 11.80
CA LEU A 34 -6.25 -0.87 11.27
C LEU A 34 -5.79 -2.32 11.42
N LEU A 35 -4.49 -2.56 11.42
CA LEU A 35 -3.88 -3.89 11.50
C LEU A 35 -3.40 -4.27 12.91
N SER A 36 -3.62 -3.40 13.90
CA SER A 36 -3.18 -3.59 15.29
C SER A 36 -1.69 -3.97 15.39
N VAL A 37 -0.83 -3.18 14.73
CA VAL A 37 0.63 -3.36 14.73
C VAL A 37 1.33 -2.05 15.06
N ASP A 38 2.57 -2.15 15.57
CA ASP A 38 3.41 -0.98 15.79
C ASP A 38 3.82 -0.29 14.46
N ASN A 39 4.05 1.02 14.49
CA ASN A 39 4.49 1.77 13.31
C ASN A 39 5.83 1.29 12.74
N ALA A 40 6.78 0.86 13.59
CA ALA A 40 8.04 0.26 13.17
C ALA A 40 7.84 -1.12 12.49
N ALA A 41 6.67 -1.74 12.67
CA ALA A 41 6.31 -2.96 11.97
C ALA A 41 6.01 -2.71 10.47
N CYS A 42 5.74 -1.48 10.06
CA CYS A 42 5.32 -1.10 8.71
C CYS A 42 6.46 -0.56 7.86
N HIS A 43 6.57 -1.08 6.64
CA HIS A 43 7.49 -0.59 5.62
C HIS A 43 6.69 -0.06 4.43
N LEU A 44 7.07 1.11 3.93
CA LEU A 44 6.44 1.80 2.80
C LEU A 44 7.53 2.19 1.81
N ALA A 45 7.33 1.84 0.55
CA ALA A 45 8.17 2.26 -0.55
C ALA A 45 7.31 2.80 -1.70
N MET A 46 7.81 3.81 -2.39
CA MET A 46 7.18 4.39 -3.58
C MET A 46 8.16 4.29 -4.74
N LEU A 47 7.71 3.78 -5.89
CA LEU A 47 8.57 3.48 -7.02
C LEU A 47 7.94 4.00 -8.34
N PRO A 48 8.72 4.62 -9.23
CA PRO A 48 8.30 4.84 -10.60
C PRO A 48 8.30 3.51 -11.37
N VAL A 49 7.35 3.35 -12.29
CA VAL A 49 7.26 2.17 -13.18
C VAL A 49 6.82 2.59 -14.58
N LEU A 50 7.09 1.75 -15.57
CA LEU A 50 6.52 1.88 -16.92
C LEU A 50 5.34 0.93 -17.07
N GLY A 51 4.17 1.45 -17.43
CA GLY A 51 2.96 0.66 -17.63
C GLY A 51 2.32 0.85 -19.01
N LEU A 52 1.27 0.06 -19.28
CA LEU A 52 0.38 0.33 -20.40
C LEU A 52 -0.58 1.48 -20.06
N SER A 53 -1.03 2.24 -21.05
CA SER A 53 -1.93 3.39 -20.84
C SER A 53 -3.39 3.00 -20.58
N ASP A 54 -3.77 1.75 -20.85
CA ASP A 54 -5.13 1.22 -20.71
C ASP A 54 -5.41 0.54 -19.37
N GLN A 55 -4.46 0.62 -18.43
CA GLN A 55 -4.57 0.13 -17.06
C GLN A 55 -4.41 1.28 -16.04
N PRO A 56 -4.76 1.06 -14.75
CA PRO A 56 -4.49 2.03 -13.70
C PRO A 56 -3.00 2.41 -13.64
N GLN A 57 -2.73 3.72 -13.75
CA GLN A 57 -1.38 4.29 -13.72
C GLN A 57 -0.78 4.35 -12.30
N VAL A 58 -1.57 4.01 -11.29
CA VAL A 58 -1.14 3.91 -9.90
C VAL A 58 -1.63 2.58 -9.34
N SER A 59 -0.72 1.84 -8.69
CA SER A 59 -1.08 0.61 -8.00
C SER A 59 -0.40 0.49 -6.64
N VAL A 60 -1.08 -0.16 -5.72
CA VAL A 60 -0.59 -0.46 -4.38
C VAL A 60 -0.56 -1.96 -4.20
N GLU A 61 0.60 -2.47 -3.79
CA GLU A 61 0.74 -3.82 -3.31
C GLU A 61 0.99 -3.82 -1.81
N LEU A 62 0.25 -4.65 -1.09
CA LEU A 62 0.42 -4.83 0.35
C LEU A 62 0.62 -6.32 0.64
N ASN A 63 1.79 -6.65 1.18
CA ASN A 63 2.05 -7.96 1.75
C ASN A 63 1.83 -7.95 3.27
N LEU A 64 1.12 -8.96 3.76
CA LEU A 64 0.74 -9.11 5.17
C LEU A 64 1.01 -10.53 5.65
N LEU A 65 1.66 -10.69 6.80
CA LEU A 65 1.65 -11.99 7.49
C LEU A 65 0.22 -12.48 7.76
N ALA A 66 -0.10 -13.74 7.45
CA ALA A 66 -1.41 -14.29 7.78
C ALA A 66 -1.64 -14.27 9.30
N ARG A 67 -2.84 -13.88 9.74
CA ARG A 67 -3.30 -13.95 11.13
C ARG A 67 -4.81 -14.17 11.17
N PRO A 68 -5.36 -14.81 12.22
CA PRO A 68 -6.80 -15.08 12.31
C PRO A 68 -7.70 -13.83 12.27
N ASP A 69 -7.20 -12.70 12.78
CA ASP A 69 -7.92 -11.41 12.81
C ASP A 69 -7.94 -10.68 11.44
N ARG A 70 -7.21 -11.18 10.45
CA ARG A 70 -7.13 -10.63 9.09
C ARG A 70 -8.13 -11.29 8.16
N THR A 71 -9.41 -11.19 8.51
CA THR A 71 -10.50 -11.77 7.73
C THR A 71 -10.63 -11.11 6.35
N ARG A 72 -11.38 -11.74 5.44
CA ARG A 72 -11.61 -11.22 4.09
C ARG A 72 -12.21 -9.81 4.13
N GLU A 73 -13.15 -9.58 5.04
CA GLU A 73 -13.85 -8.30 5.22
C GLU A 73 -12.88 -7.23 5.70
N LYS A 74 -12.04 -7.55 6.69
CA LYS A 74 -11.04 -6.62 7.21
C LYS A 74 -10.03 -6.22 6.13
N ILE A 75 -9.63 -7.17 5.30
CA ILE A 75 -8.70 -6.93 4.19
C ILE A 75 -9.35 -6.13 3.06
N ALA A 76 -10.63 -6.35 2.77
CA ALA A 76 -11.38 -5.53 1.82
C ALA A 76 -11.51 -4.07 2.31
N GLU A 77 -11.78 -3.86 3.61
CA GLU A 77 -11.79 -2.52 4.23
C GLU A 77 -10.45 -1.81 4.05
N ILE A 78 -9.35 -2.48 4.39
CA ILE A 78 -7.98 -1.95 4.23
C ILE A 78 -7.68 -1.63 2.76
N ALA A 79 -8.07 -2.51 1.83
CA ALA A 79 -7.89 -2.26 0.40
C ALA A 79 -8.66 -1.01 -0.07
N GLY A 80 -9.89 -0.82 0.42
CA GLY A 80 -10.70 0.37 0.15
C GLY A 80 -10.04 1.65 0.66
N GLU A 81 -9.54 1.65 1.88
CA GLU A 81 -8.87 2.80 2.48
C GLU A 81 -7.55 3.17 1.76
N LEU A 82 -6.74 2.17 1.40
CA LEU A 82 -5.54 2.38 0.58
C LEU A 82 -5.89 3.01 -0.77
N ARG A 83 -6.88 2.43 -1.46
CA ARG A 83 -7.35 2.91 -2.76
C ARG A 83 -7.81 4.36 -2.69
N LYS A 84 -8.59 4.70 -1.67
CA LYS A 84 -9.13 6.05 -1.45
C LYS A 84 -8.03 7.06 -1.13
N LYS A 85 -7.15 6.76 -0.16
CA LYS A 85 -6.09 7.70 0.28
C LYS A 85 -5.09 7.98 -0.84
N VAL A 86 -4.62 6.94 -1.52
CA VAL A 86 -3.67 7.09 -2.63
C VAL A 86 -4.35 7.77 -3.83
N GLY A 87 -5.59 7.39 -4.16
CA GLY A 87 -6.34 8.01 -5.26
C GLY A 87 -6.60 9.50 -5.03
N ASN A 88 -6.90 9.91 -3.80
CA ASN A 88 -7.06 11.32 -3.45
C ASN A 88 -5.76 12.12 -3.59
N ALA A 89 -4.61 11.53 -3.25
CA ALA A 89 -3.31 12.20 -3.37
C ALA A 89 -2.87 12.38 -4.83
N THR A 90 -3.17 11.40 -5.69
CA THR A 90 -2.72 11.40 -7.09
C THR A 90 -3.77 11.95 -8.08
N GLY A 91 -5.05 11.97 -7.70
CA GLY A 91 -6.15 12.23 -8.62
C GLY A 91 -6.40 11.11 -9.63
N GLN A 92 -5.86 9.91 -9.39
CA GLN A 92 -5.90 8.79 -10.32
C GLN A 92 -6.71 7.60 -9.78
N PRO A 93 -7.31 6.78 -10.66
CA PRO A 93 -7.77 5.45 -10.28
C PRO A 93 -6.61 4.60 -9.77
N VAL A 94 -6.81 3.95 -8.62
CA VAL A 94 -5.79 3.09 -8.00
C VAL A 94 -6.23 1.63 -8.02
N ALA A 95 -5.32 0.74 -8.44
CA ALA A 95 -5.45 -0.70 -8.24
C ALA A 95 -4.80 -1.11 -6.91
N VAL A 96 -5.44 -1.99 -6.12
CA VAL A 96 -4.87 -2.49 -4.86
C VAL A 96 -4.84 -4.00 -4.89
N ARG A 97 -3.69 -4.59 -4.57
CA ARG A 97 -3.51 -6.04 -4.42
C ARG A 97 -2.96 -6.32 -3.03
N ILE A 98 -3.56 -7.29 -2.34
CA ILE A 98 -3.14 -7.69 -1.00
C ILE A 98 -2.86 -9.19 -1.01
N SER A 99 -1.68 -9.57 -0.53
CA SER A 99 -1.26 -10.96 -0.44
C SER A 99 -0.94 -11.33 1.00
N MET A 100 -1.41 -12.51 1.42
CA MET A 100 -1.08 -13.09 2.71
C MET A 100 0.18 -13.93 2.59
N LEU A 101 1.16 -13.60 3.42
CA LEU A 101 2.42 -14.31 3.58
C LEU A 101 2.26 -15.37 4.67
N ASP A 102 2.79 -16.55 4.42
CA ASP A 102 2.86 -17.61 5.41
C ASP A 102 3.85 -17.25 6.53
N PRO A 103 3.41 -17.18 7.80
CA PRO A 103 4.28 -16.81 8.91
C PRO A 103 5.39 -17.82 9.22
N GLU A 104 5.27 -19.09 8.81
CA GLU A 104 6.30 -20.10 9.06
C GLU A 104 7.51 -19.95 8.12
N THR A 105 7.25 -19.51 6.89
CA THR A 105 8.28 -19.42 5.84
C THR A 105 8.74 -18.00 5.57
N TYR A 106 8.00 -16.99 6.04
CA TYR A 106 8.35 -15.60 5.81
C TYR A 106 9.48 -15.13 6.75
N VAL A 107 10.65 -14.86 6.16
CA VAL A 107 11.80 -14.27 6.85
C VAL A 107 11.92 -12.79 6.49
N ALA A 108 12.04 -11.93 7.50
CA ALA A 108 12.41 -10.54 7.30
C ALA A 108 13.36 -10.07 8.39
N LEU A 109 14.42 -9.39 7.96
CA LEU A 109 15.37 -8.69 8.84
C LEU A 109 15.09 -7.19 8.69
N LYS A 110 15.10 -6.48 9.82
CA LYS A 110 14.83 -5.05 9.88
C LYS A 110 15.97 -4.33 10.56
#